data_AF-A0A3C1R153-F1
#
_entry.id   AF-A0A3C1R153-F1
#
_cell.length_a   1.000
_cell.length_b   1.000
_cell.length_c   1.000
_cell.angle_alpha   90.00
_cell.angle_beta   90.00
_cell.angle_gamma   90.00
#
_symmetry.space_group_name_H-M   'P 1'
#
loop_
_entity.id
_entity.type
_entity.pdbx_description
1 polymer ?
#
loop_
_entity_poly.entity_id
_entity_poly.type
_entity_poly.pdbx_seq_one_letter_code
_entity_poly.pdbx_strand_id
1 'polypeptide(L)' 'MSSEILPLRCVKSGCCVRVDCVVGAMEQIRRLAELGIRQGSDVTVVHAGSPCLLKVGRTKLSFRDGDGASIFVREAV' A
#
# COMPACT_ATOMS: atom_id res chain seq x y z
N MET A 1 10.96 -4.34 -19.43
CA MET A 1 10.63 -3.32 -18.40
C MET A 1 10.05 -4.06 -17.21
N SER A 2 10.91 -4.53 -16.31
CA SER A 2 10.51 -5.34 -15.17
C SER A 2 10.11 -4.41 -14.04
N SER A 3 8.83 -4.03 -13.94
CA SER A 3 8.35 -3.37 -12.73
C SER A 3 8.37 -4.40 -11.61
N GLU A 4 9.39 -4.36 -10.76
CA GLU A 4 9.51 -5.27 -9.64
C GLU A 4 8.38 -5.03 -8.64
N ILE A 5 7.69 -6.13 -8.28
CA ILE A 5 6.64 -6.11 -7.26
C ILE A 5 7.32 -6.36 -5.92
N LEU A 6 7.14 -5.42 -5.00
CA LEU A 6 7.73 -5.48 -3.67
C LEU A 6 6.69 -5.18 -2.59
N PRO A 7 6.86 -5.72 -1.38
CA PRO A 7 5.96 -5.43 -0.28
C PRO A 7 6.10 -3.96 0.12
N LEU A 8 4.98 -3.30 0.43
CA LEU A 8 4.92 -1.87 0.73
C LEU A 8 5.93 -1.40 1.79
N ARG A 9 6.25 -2.26 2.76
CA ARG A 9 7.25 -2.00 3.82
C ARG A 9 8.68 -1.77 3.31
N CYS A 10 9.01 -2.25 2.11
CA CYS A 10 10.31 -2.05 1.48
C CYS A 10 10.41 -0.73 0.70
N VAL A 11 9.29 -0.02 0.51
CA VAL A 11 9.25 1.27 -0.17
C VAL A 11 9.77 2.37 0.74
N LYS A 12 10.53 3.32 0.19
CA LYS A 12 11.03 4.49 0.93
C LYS A 12 9.93 5.54 1.13
N SER A 13 10.02 6.28 2.23
CA SER A 13 9.20 7.48 2.45
C SER A 13 9.37 8.49 1.31
N GLY A 14 8.29 9.12 0.90
CA GLY A 14 8.22 10.08 -0.20
C GLY A 14 7.90 9.46 -1.56
N CYS A 15 7.98 8.14 -1.73
CA CYS A 15 7.73 7.49 -3.01
C CYS A 15 6.23 7.38 -3.33
N CYS A 16 5.89 7.57 -4.59
CA CYS A 16 4.60 7.22 -5.17
C CYS A 16 4.67 5.82 -5.78
N VAL A 17 3.78 4.95 -5.37
CA VAL A 17 3.73 3.55 -5.79
C VAL A 17 2.31 3.19 -6.21
N ARG A 18 2.20 2.18 -7.06
CA ARG A 18 0.91 1.66 -7.49
C ARG A 18 0.66 0.30 -6.87
N VAL A 19 -0.50 0.11 -6.27
CA VAL A 19 -0.89 -1.17 -5.66
C VAL A 19 -1.01 -2.23 -6.75
N ASP A 20 -0.23 -3.30 -6.62
CA ASP A 20 -0.32 -4.45 -7.49
C ASP A 20 -1.37 -5.44 -6.98
N CYS A 21 -1.29 -5.83 -5.72
CA CYS A 21 -2.25 -6.70 -5.07
C CYS A 21 -2.25 -6.52 -3.55
N VAL A 22 -3.35 -6.93 -2.91
CA VAL A 22 -3.51 -6.96 -1.46
C VAL A 22 -3.82 -8.41 -1.07
N VAL A 23 -3.00 -8.98 -0.21
CA VAL A 23 -3.11 -10.38 0.23
C VAL A 23 -3.45 -10.39 1.71
N GLY A 24 -4.48 -11.13 2.12
CA GLY A 24 -4.93 -11.16 3.51
C GLY A 24 -6.33 -11.75 3.67
N ALA A 25 -6.90 -11.61 4.86
CA ALA A 25 -8.29 -11.98 5.10
C ALA A 25 -9.26 -11.11 4.27
N MET A 26 -10.32 -11.70 3.72
CA MET A 26 -11.28 -11.01 2.85
C MET A 26 -11.88 -9.75 3.48
N GLU A 27 -12.16 -9.77 4.79
CA GLU A 27 -12.66 -8.61 5.52
C GLU A 27 -11.65 -7.46 5.52
N GLN A 28 -10.36 -7.76 5.73
CA GLN A 28 -9.29 -6.75 5.70
C GLN A 28 -9.06 -6.21 4.30
N ILE A 29 -9.09 -7.06 3.27
CA ILE A 29 -8.98 -6.63 1.86
C ILE A 29 -10.13 -5.68 1.51
N ARG A 30 -11.37 -6.01 1.89
CA ARG A 30 -12.54 -5.15 1.65
C ARG A 30 -12.41 -3.82 2.36
N ARG A 31 -12.04 -3.83 3.65
CA ARG A 31 -11.85 -2.61 4.43
C ARG A 31 -10.77 -1.70 3.81
N LEU A 32 -9.65 -2.28 3.39
CA LEU A 32 -8.60 -1.54 2.67
C LEU A 32 -9.12 -0.95 1.35
N ALA A 33 -9.91 -1.71 0.59
CA ALA A 33 -10.50 -1.24 -0.66
C ALA A 33 -11.48 -0.07 -0.44
N GLU A 34 -12.28 -0.09 0.63
CA GLU A 34 -13.17 1.02 1.00
C GLU A 34 -12.39 2.29 1.38
N LEU A 35 -11.20 2.13 1.95
CA LEU A 35 -10.27 3.23 2.23
C LEU A 35 -9.49 3.71 1.00
N GLY A 36 -9.68 3.05 -0.15
CA GLY A 36 -9.04 3.38 -1.43
C GLY A 36 -7.77 2.57 -1.75
N ILE A 37 -7.35 1.67 -0.85
CA ILE A 37 -6.23 0.75 -1.07
C ILE A 37 -6.76 -0.49 -1.80
N ARG A 38 -6.67 -0.49 -3.13
CA ARG A 38 -7.06 -1.61 -4.00
C ARG A 38 -6.09 -1.73 -5.16
N GLN A 39 -6.08 -2.88 -5.82
CA GLN A 39 -5.29 -3.09 -7.03
C GLN A 39 -5.50 -1.93 -8.03
N GLY A 40 -4.39 -1.42 -8.54
CA GLY A 40 -4.35 -0.33 -9.50
C GLY A 40 -4.44 1.09 -8.91
N SER A 41 -4.66 1.25 -7.59
CA SER A 41 -4.63 2.56 -6.93
C SER A 41 -3.21 3.09 -6.77
N ASP A 42 -3.06 4.40 -6.97
CA ASP A 42 -1.83 5.13 -6.66
C ASP A 42 -1.82 5.57 -5.19
N VAL A 43 -0.68 5.34 -4.54
CA VAL A 43 -0.50 5.56 -3.10
C VAL A 43 0.84 6.24 -2.88
N THR A 44 0.86 7.29 -2.08
CA THR A 44 2.11 7.93 -1.66
C THR A 44 2.49 7.41 -0.29
N VAL A 45 3.70 6.87 -0.15
CA VAL A 45 4.27 6.50 1.14
C VAL A 45 4.73 7.78 1.83
N VAL A 46 4.01 8.24 2.84
CA VAL A 46 4.37 9.44 3.62
C VAL A 46 5.47 9.10 4.62
N HIS A 47 5.36 7.94 5.27
CA HIS A 47 6.34 7.45 6.23
C HIS A 47 6.45 5.92 6.11
N ALA A 48 7.63 5.43 5.76
CA ALA A 48 7.96 4.02 5.80
C ALA A 48 8.28 3.59 7.24
N GLY A 49 7.78 2.42 7.68
CA GLY A 49 8.00 1.89 9.02
C GLY A 49 6.79 1.14 9.57
N SER A 50 6.73 0.92 10.88
CA SER A 50 5.57 0.30 11.53
C SER A 50 5.02 1.21 12.64
N PRO A 51 3.90 1.92 12.41
CA PRO A 51 3.03 1.85 11.23
C PRO A 51 3.57 2.63 10.00
N CYS A 52 3.30 2.11 8.81
CA CYS A 52 3.46 2.82 7.54
C CYS A 52 2.37 3.88 7.44
N LEU A 53 2.74 5.12 7.12
CA LEU A 53 1.78 6.17 6.83
C LEU A 53 1.64 6.32 5.31
N LEU A 54 0.42 6.11 4.82
CA LEU A 54 0.08 6.13 3.41
C LEU A 54 -0.87 7.28 3.13
N LYS A 55 -0.75 7.88 1.95
CA LYS A 55 -1.72 8.86 1.43
C LYS A 55 -2.35 8.30 0.17
N VAL A 56 -3.68 8.20 0.18
CA VAL A 56 -4.50 7.75 -0.95
C VAL A 56 -5.45 8.88 -1.30
N GLY A 57 -5.24 9.52 -2.44
CA GLY A 57 -5.97 10.74 -2.80
C GLY A 57 -5.86 11.82 -1.72
N ARG A 58 -6.97 12.11 -1.02
CA ARG A 58 -7.03 13.11 0.07
C ARG A 58 -6.93 12.50 1.47
N THR A 59 -6.97 11.18 1.60
CA THR A 59 -7.01 10.48 2.88
C THR A 59 -5.61 10.02 3.28
N LYS A 60 -5.26 10.16 4.57
CA LYS A 60 -4.07 9.56 5.16
C LYS A 60 -4.48 8.34 5.98
N LEU A 61 -3.79 7.23 5.79
CA LEU A 61 -4.05 5.95 6.44
C LEU A 61 -2.79 5.50 7.15
N SER A 62 -2.93 5.05 8.40
CA SER A 62 -1.88 4.29 9.06
C SER A 62 -2.12 2.82 8.81
N PHE A 63 -1.11 2.13 8.28
CA PHE A 63 -1.13 0.72 7.98
C PHE A 63 -0.01 0.04 8.74
N ARG A 64 -0.33 -0.98 9.52
CA ARG A 64 0.68 -1.81 10.20
C ARG A 64 0.82 -3.11 9.44
N ASP A 65 2.00 -3.36 8.87
CA ASP A 65 2.35 -4.66 8.29
C ASP A 65 2.13 -5.74 9.37
N GLY A 66 1.29 -6.73 9.09
CA GLY A 66 0.91 -7.78 10.04
C GLY A 66 -0.50 -7.72 10.61
N ASP A 67 -1.34 -6.73 10.26
CA ASP A 67 -2.77 -6.67 10.65
C ASP A 67 -3.65 -7.65 9.84
N GLY A 68 -3.12 -8.83 9.48
CA GLY A 68 -3.82 -9.82 8.66
C GLY A 68 -3.95 -9.46 7.17
N ALA A 69 -3.29 -8.40 6.71
CA ALA A 69 -3.13 -8.06 5.30
C ALA A 69 -1.70 -7.61 4.98
N SER A 70 -1.29 -7.81 3.74
CA SER A 70 -0.01 -7.41 3.15
C SER A 70 -0.30 -6.74 1.81
N ILE A 71 0.30 -5.57 1.60
CA ILE A 71 0.12 -4.78 0.38
C ILE A 71 1.37 -4.92 -0.47
N PHE A 72 1.20 -5.35 -1.72
CA PHE A 72 2.26 -5.42 -2.72
C PHE A 72 2.09 -4.29 -3.72
N VAL A 73 3.20 -3.66 -4.05
CA VAL A 73 3.21 -2.48 -4.90
C VAL A 73 4.32 -2.57 -5.94
N ARG A 74 4.18 -1.74 -6.96
CA ARG A 74 5.22 -1.46 -7.94
C ARG A 74 5.53 0.03 -7.93
N GLU A 75 6.78 0.41 -8.15
CA GLU A 75 7.11 1.83 -8.32
C GLU A 75 6.41 2.38 -9.58
N ALA A 76 5.80 3.56 -9.43
CA ALA A 76 5.26 4.28 -10.56
C ALA A 76 6.44 4.98 -11.25
N VAL A 77 6.90 4.40 -12.36
CA VAL A 77 7.89 5.01 -13.28
C VAL A 77 7.33 6.23 -13.98
#